data_AF-A0A1C7GTC8-F1
#
_entry.id   AF-A0A1C7GTC8-F1
#
_cell.length_a   1.000
_cell.length_b   1.000
_cell.length_c   1.000
_cell.angle_alpha   90.00
_cell.angle_beta   90.00
_cell.angle_gamma   90.00
#
_symmetry.space_group_name_H-M   'P 1'
#
loop_
_entity.id
_entity.type
_entity.pdbx_description
1 polymer ?
#
loop_
_entity_poly.entity_id
_entity_poly.type
_entity_poly.pdbx_seq_one_letter_code
_entity_poly.pdbx_strand_id
1 'polypeptide(L)'
;MTRVYGLVEIAATTIEGVIMLCTVTHISCERYLGRRHKLLIFLFAFIYTVVITVLNLLSTFSFVTLGIAVTLIVLSTYFTSKGSLLLRSTAAVISILVVSAVDYICLFIFCMITESPITDTNSFLALINPSPMRCLYLAVNKGICILLLVLFWRFMPELQKLHRKQRVVLLCTSISVFAVLNILIALIMSQSILAMQNAIMFSCFFSCLCVFAVIALLLINDNYQEEKQKAELLRSTNQLIALNYQELYANRKEIARRIHDFNHHIKALEVLASQEHAD
;
A
#
# COMPACT_ATOMS: atom_id res chain seq x y z
N MET A 1 -20.50 -29.95 -20.70
CA MET A 1 -19.38 -29.83 -19.76
C MET A 1 -18.49 -28.62 -20.04
N THR A 2 -18.12 -28.34 -21.30
CA THR A 2 -17.36 -27.13 -21.71
C THR A 2 -17.93 -25.79 -21.24
N ARG A 3 -19.26 -25.62 -21.22
CA ARG A 3 -19.92 -24.39 -20.71
C ARG A 3 -19.73 -24.19 -19.20
N VAL A 4 -19.68 -25.27 -18.42
CA VAL A 4 -19.50 -25.18 -16.95
C VAL A 4 -18.08 -24.72 -16.62
N TYR A 5 -17.08 -25.23 -17.35
CA TYR A 5 -15.69 -24.80 -17.18
C TYR A 5 -15.48 -23.34 -17.59
N GLY A 6 -16.12 -22.89 -18.67
CA GLY A 6 -16.11 -21.47 -19.05
C GLY A 6 -16.72 -20.54 -18.00
N LEU A 7 -17.80 -20.97 -17.32
CA LEU A 7 -18.38 -20.20 -16.21
C LEU A 7 -17.43 -20.09 -15.01
N VAL A 8 -16.68 -21.16 -14.71
CA VAL A 8 -15.69 -21.15 -13.63
C VAL A 8 -14.53 -20.19 -13.96
N GLU A 9 -14.09 -20.12 -15.21
CA GLU A 9 -13.06 -19.15 -15.61
C GLU A 9 -13.55 -17.71 -15.50
N ILE A 10 -14.76 -17.43 -15.99
CA ILE A 10 -15.37 -16.09 -15.86
C ILE A 10 -15.53 -15.72 -14.38
N ALA A 11 -15.97 -16.67 -13.54
CA ALA A 11 -16.07 -16.45 -12.11
C ALA A 11 -14.70 -16.16 -11.47
N ALA A 12 -13.65 -16.89 -11.85
CA ALA A 12 -12.30 -16.68 -11.35
C ALA A 12 -11.76 -15.29 -11.75
N THR A 13 -11.96 -14.86 -13.00
CA THR A 13 -11.58 -13.50 -13.47
C THR A 13 -12.39 -12.41 -12.75
N THR A 14 -13.66 -12.67 -12.45
CA THR A 14 -14.50 -11.74 -11.67
C THR A 14 -13.99 -11.60 -10.25
N ILE A 15 -13.66 -12.71 -9.58
CA ILE A 15 -13.10 -12.70 -8.23
C ILE A 15 -11.78 -11.93 -8.21
N GLU A 16 -10.92 -12.14 -9.21
CA GLU A 16 -9.66 -11.41 -9.35
C GLU A 16 -9.87 -9.90 -9.48
N GLY A 17 -10.79 -9.48 -10.36
CA GLY A 17 -11.16 -8.08 -10.52
C GLY A 17 -11.70 -7.45 -9.24
N VAL A 18 -12.54 -8.18 -8.50
CA VAL A 18 -13.06 -7.73 -7.18
C VAL A 18 -11.92 -7.58 -6.17
N ILE A 19 -11.03 -8.58 -6.06
CA ILE A 19 -9.89 -8.53 -5.13
C ILE A 19 -9.01 -7.32 -5.44
N MET A 20 -8.67 -7.10 -6.71
CA MET A 20 -7.84 -5.97 -7.12
C MET A 20 -8.52 -4.62 -6.83
N LEU A 21 -9.79 -4.46 -7.19
CA LEU A 21 -10.52 -3.22 -6.94
C LEU A 21 -10.72 -2.94 -5.44
N CYS A 22 -11.00 -3.96 -4.63
CA CYS A 22 -11.07 -3.85 -3.17
C CYS A 22 -9.72 -3.41 -2.59
N THR A 23 -8.63 -4.09 -2.96
CA THR A 23 -7.28 -3.82 -2.48
C THR A 23 -6.86 -2.38 -2.81
N VAL A 24 -6.98 -1.98 -4.08
CA VAL A 24 -6.57 -0.65 -4.53
C VAL A 24 -7.40 0.44 -3.90
N THR A 25 -8.72 0.24 -3.75
CA THR A 25 -9.59 1.25 -3.16
C THR A 25 -9.36 1.39 -1.66
N HIS A 26 -9.11 0.28 -0.96
CA HIS A 26 -8.78 0.29 0.47
C HIS A 26 -7.43 0.98 0.73
N ILE A 27 -6.39 0.67 -0.07
CA ILE A 27 -5.10 1.37 -0.01
C ILE A 27 -5.26 2.86 -0.35
N SER A 28 -6.10 3.21 -1.32
CA SER A 28 -6.22 4.60 -1.81
C SER A 28 -7.25 5.44 -1.06
N CYS A 29 -7.87 4.91 0.00
CA CYS A 29 -8.99 5.47 0.75
C CYS A 29 -10.31 5.48 -0.04
N GLU A 30 -11.34 4.91 0.59
CA GLU A 30 -12.68 4.73 0.03
C GLU A 30 -13.39 6.08 -0.14
N ARG A 31 -13.95 6.36 -1.33
CA ARG A 31 -14.71 7.60 -1.56
C ARG A 31 -16.11 7.51 -0.96
N TYR A 32 -16.72 6.35 -1.04
CA TYR A 32 -18.08 6.06 -0.59
C TYR A 32 -18.02 4.94 0.44
N LEU A 33 -18.90 4.95 1.43
CA LEU A 33 -19.04 3.86 2.41
C LEU A 33 -20.35 3.10 2.18
N GLY A 34 -20.39 1.84 2.63
CA GLY A 34 -21.60 1.02 2.67
C GLY A 34 -22.01 0.43 1.30
N ARG A 35 -23.32 0.36 1.03
CA ARG A 35 -23.87 -0.38 -0.12
C ARG A 35 -23.48 0.20 -1.47
N ARG A 36 -23.34 1.52 -1.57
CA ARG A 36 -22.93 2.21 -2.82
C ARG A 36 -21.50 1.87 -3.23
N HIS A 37 -20.59 1.72 -2.26
CA HIS A 37 -19.22 1.32 -2.51
C HIS A 37 -19.13 -0.11 -3.07
N LYS A 38 -19.82 -1.05 -2.43
CA LYS A 38 -19.89 -2.44 -2.88
C LYS A 38 -20.48 -2.55 -4.28
N LEU A 39 -21.55 -1.81 -4.57
CA LEU A 39 -22.16 -1.78 -5.91
C LEU A 39 -21.19 -1.28 -6.99
N LEU A 40 -20.44 -0.21 -6.72
CA LEU A 40 -19.45 0.31 -7.66
C LEU A 40 -18.32 -0.69 -7.91
N ILE A 41 -17.81 -1.36 -6.86
CA ILE A 41 -16.80 -2.42 -7.02
C ILE A 41 -17.34 -3.54 -7.90
N PHE A 42 -18.56 -4.03 -7.64
CA PHE A 42 -19.15 -5.09 -8.45
C PHE A 42 -19.37 -4.67 -9.91
N LEU A 43 -19.83 -3.44 -10.14
CA LEU A 43 -20.02 -2.90 -11.49
C LEU A 43 -18.69 -2.85 -12.27
N PHE A 44 -17.64 -2.28 -11.66
CA PHE A 44 -16.33 -2.18 -12.31
C PHE A 44 -15.63 -3.53 -12.44
N ALA A 45 -15.82 -4.45 -11.50
CA ALA A 45 -15.35 -5.83 -11.63
C ALA A 45 -16.01 -6.54 -12.81
N PHE A 46 -17.33 -6.34 -13.00
CA PHE A 46 -18.04 -6.89 -14.15
C PHE A 46 -17.51 -6.32 -15.46
N ILE A 47 -17.32 -5.00 -15.55
CA ILE A 47 -16.72 -4.35 -16.74
C ILE A 47 -15.31 -4.90 -17.00
N TYR A 48 -14.50 -5.02 -15.96
CA TYR A 48 -13.16 -5.59 -16.04
C TYR A 48 -13.20 -7.02 -16.61
N THR A 49 -14.06 -7.88 -16.08
CA THR A 49 -14.22 -9.26 -16.57
C THR A 49 -14.63 -9.30 -18.03
N VAL A 50 -15.63 -8.52 -18.44
CA VAL A 50 -16.08 -8.48 -19.84
C VAL A 50 -14.94 -8.10 -20.77
N VAL A 51 -14.19 -7.04 -20.44
CA VAL A 51 -13.08 -6.59 -21.28
C VAL A 51 -11.96 -7.62 -21.34
N ILE A 52 -11.57 -8.21 -20.20
CA ILE A 52 -10.51 -9.23 -20.16
C ILE A 52 -10.93 -10.50 -20.90
N THR A 53 -12.18 -10.94 -20.78
CA THR A 53 -12.68 -12.10 -21.54
C THR A 53 -12.63 -11.82 -23.04
N VAL A 54 -13.05 -10.62 -23.49
CA VAL A 54 -12.97 -10.23 -24.92
C VAL A 54 -11.53 -10.19 -25.42
N LEU A 55 -10.61 -9.61 -24.65
CA LEU A 55 -9.20 -9.53 -25.03
C LEU A 55 -8.54 -10.91 -25.07
N ASN A 56 -8.88 -11.79 -24.13
CA ASN A 56 -8.39 -13.17 -24.10
C ASN A 56 -8.92 -14.03 -25.27
N LEU A 57 -10.05 -13.66 -25.90
CA LEU A 57 -10.51 -14.30 -27.14
C LEU A 57 -9.61 -14.00 -28.34
N LEU A 58 -8.97 -12.82 -28.37
CA LEU A 58 -8.09 -12.41 -29.45
C LEU A 58 -6.70 -13.06 -29.33
N SER A 59 -6.14 -13.01 -28.13
CA SER A 59 -4.85 -13.63 -27.81
C SER A 59 -4.77 -13.88 -26.30
N THR A 60 -4.72 -15.16 -25.93
CA THR A 60 -4.42 -15.59 -24.57
C THR A 60 -2.99 -15.14 -24.23
N PHE A 61 -2.81 -14.47 -23.07
CA PHE A 61 -1.50 -14.02 -22.56
C PHE A 61 -0.79 -12.91 -23.36
N SER A 62 -1.53 -12.00 -24.00
CA SER A 62 -0.92 -10.81 -24.59
C SER A 62 -0.46 -9.81 -23.51
N PHE A 63 0.77 -9.29 -23.66
CA PHE A 63 1.27 -8.13 -22.90
C PHE A 63 0.33 -6.92 -22.99
N VAL A 64 -0.40 -6.80 -24.12
CA VAL A 64 -1.41 -5.76 -24.34
C VAL A 64 -2.59 -5.94 -23.38
N THR A 65 -3.09 -7.17 -23.20
CA THR A 65 -4.20 -7.47 -22.28
C THR A 65 -3.86 -7.07 -20.85
N LEU A 66 -2.63 -7.35 -20.43
CA LEU A 66 -2.11 -7.00 -19.11
C LEU A 66 -1.94 -5.49 -18.92
N GLY A 67 -1.47 -4.76 -19.94
CA GLY A 67 -1.45 -3.29 -19.93
C GLY A 67 -2.86 -2.68 -19.83
N ILE A 68 -3.82 -3.23 -20.57
CA ILE A 68 -5.23 -2.80 -20.52
C ILE A 68 -5.84 -3.13 -19.14
N ALA A 69 -5.53 -4.29 -18.55
CA ALA A 69 -5.98 -4.66 -17.22
C ALA A 69 -5.57 -3.62 -16.15
N VAL A 70 -4.29 -3.23 -16.15
CA VAL A 70 -3.75 -2.23 -15.21
C VAL A 70 -4.47 -0.89 -15.39
N THR A 71 -4.60 -0.42 -16.62
CA THR A 71 -5.23 0.89 -16.92
C THR A 71 -6.71 0.90 -16.52
N LEU A 72 -7.44 -0.20 -16.75
CA LEU A 72 -8.83 -0.34 -16.33
C LEU A 72 -8.98 -0.28 -14.80
N ILE A 73 -8.10 -0.92 -14.04
CA ILE A 73 -8.14 -0.89 -12.56
C ILE A 73 -7.84 0.52 -12.05
N VAL A 74 -6.82 1.19 -12.60
CA VAL A 74 -6.47 2.58 -12.22
C VAL A 74 -7.59 3.56 -12.58
N LEU A 75 -8.23 3.39 -13.73
CA LEU A 75 -9.35 4.24 -14.16
C LEU A 75 -10.62 3.97 -13.32
N SER A 76 -10.93 2.71 -13.04
CA SER A 76 -12.10 2.34 -12.22
C SER A 76 -11.97 2.86 -10.78
N THR A 77 -10.75 2.86 -10.25
CA THR A 77 -10.46 3.37 -8.90
C THR A 77 -10.48 4.89 -8.83
N TYR A 78 -10.45 5.60 -9.96
CA TYR A 78 -10.74 7.05 -10.00
C TYR A 78 -12.14 7.39 -9.50
N PHE A 79 -13.12 6.55 -9.81
CA PHE A 79 -14.50 6.76 -9.37
C PHE A 79 -14.72 6.31 -7.93
N THR A 80 -14.02 5.25 -7.51
CA THR A 80 -14.26 4.54 -6.24
C THR A 80 -13.41 5.08 -5.07
N SER A 81 -12.30 5.78 -5.34
CA SER A 81 -11.35 6.24 -4.33
C SER A 81 -11.12 7.76 -4.33
N LYS A 82 -10.74 8.33 -3.17
CA LYS A 82 -10.33 9.74 -3.00
C LYS A 82 -8.81 9.97 -3.16
N GLY A 83 -8.01 8.91 -3.19
CA GLY A 83 -6.54 9.02 -3.20
C GLY A 83 -5.98 9.77 -4.42
N SER A 84 -4.74 10.26 -4.31
CA SER A 84 -4.04 10.83 -5.46
C SER A 84 -3.84 9.79 -6.57
N LEU A 85 -3.71 10.23 -7.82
CA LEU A 85 -3.50 9.31 -8.95
C LEU A 85 -2.25 8.44 -8.72
N LEU A 86 -1.20 9.02 -8.15
CA LEU A 86 0.05 8.32 -7.87
C LEU A 86 -0.14 7.19 -6.86
N LEU A 87 -0.88 7.43 -5.76
CA LEU A 87 -1.18 6.39 -4.79
C LEU A 87 -2.01 5.26 -5.39
N ARG A 88 -3.01 5.60 -6.22
CA ARG A 88 -3.83 4.62 -6.94
C ARG A 88 -3.03 3.76 -7.89
N SER A 89 -2.15 4.37 -8.68
CA SER A 89 -1.25 3.63 -9.58
C SER A 89 -0.30 2.72 -8.81
N THR A 90 0.31 3.20 -7.73
CA THR A 90 1.20 2.37 -6.89
C THR A 90 0.46 1.19 -6.29
N ALA A 91 -0.73 1.43 -5.72
CA ALA A 91 -1.56 0.38 -5.14
C ALA A 91 -1.99 -0.65 -6.21
N ALA A 92 -2.34 -0.20 -7.42
CA ALA A 92 -2.72 -1.09 -8.51
C ALA A 92 -1.57 -2.00 -8.95
N VAL A 93 -0.38 -1.43 -9.18
CA VAL A 93 0.79 -2.21 -9.59
C VAL A 93 1.18 -3.22 -8.52
N ILE A 94 1.21 -2.83 -7.24
CA ILE A 94 1.51 -3.77 -6.13
C ILE A 94 0.46 -4.88 -6.06
N SER A 95 -0.83 -4.56 -6.16
CA SER A 95 -1.91 -5.55 -6.08
C SER A 95 -1.82 -6.58 -7.20
N ILE A 96 -1.60 -6.10 -8.43
CA ILE A 96 -1.47 -6.97 -9.62
C ILE A 96 -0.22 -7.84 -9.51
N LEU A 97 0.91 -7.28 -9.06
CA LEU A 97 2.15 -8.01 -8.85
C LEU A 97 1.97 -9.15 -7.86
N VAL A 98 1.33 -8.89 -6.71
CA VAL A 98 1.08 -9.90 -5.67
C VAL A 98 0.14 -10.99 -6.18
N VAL A 99 -0.98 -10.62 -6.81
CA VAL A 99 -1.92 -11.59 -7.39
C VAL A 99 -1.24 -12.44 -8.46
N SER A 100 -0.49 -11.82 -9.37
CA SER A 100 0.25 -12.54 -10.43
C SER A 100 1.26 -13.51 -9.82
N ALA A 101 2.05 -13.06 -8.84
CA ALA A 101 3.04 -13.92 -8.20
C ALA A 101 2.40 -15.13 -7.50
N VAL A 102 1.28 -14.93 -6.80
CA VAL A 102 0.52 -16.02 -6.16
C VAL A 102 -0.01 -17.00 -7.22
N ASP A 103 -0.58 -16.50 -8.31
CA ASP A 103 -1.12 -17.31 -9.40
C ASP A 103 -0.03 -18.24 -9.97
N TYR A 104 1.18 -17.72 -10.23
CA TYR A 104 2.32 -18.53 -10.70
C TYR A 104 2.85 -19.50 -9.65
N ILE A 105 2.97 -19.06 -8.39
CA ILE A 105 3.43 -19.92 -7.30
C ILE A 105 2.49 -21.12 -7.13
N CYS A 106 1.19 -20.87 -7.08
CA CYS A 106 0.18 -21.91 -6.93
C CYS A 106 0.13 -22.83 -8.14
N LEU A 107 0.27 -22.30 -9.36
CA LEU A 107 0.27 -23.10 -10.59
C LEU A 107 1.40 -24.13 -10.56
N PHE A 108 2.61 -23.70 -10.20
CA PHE A 108 3.76 -24.56 -10.12
C PHE A 108 3.64 -25.64 -9.03
N ILE A 109 3.21 -25.25 -7.82
CA ILE A 109 2.99 -26.21 -6.72
C ILE A 109 1.95 -27.26 -7.12
N PHE A 110 0.88 -26.84 -7.80
CA PHE A 110 -0.15 -27.76 -8.28
C PHE A 110 0.39 -28.74 -9.34
N CYS A 111 1.23 -28.26 -10.27
CA CYS A 111 1.93 -29.12 -11.22
C CYS A 111 2.82 -30.15 -10.49
N MET A 112 3.56 -29.72 -9.46
CA MET A 112 4.44 -30.62 -8.69
C MET A 112 3.70 -31.72 -7.94
N ILE A 113 2.50 -31.43 -7.42
CA ILE A 113 1.68 -32.40 -6.68
C ILE A 113 1.04 -33.42 -7.63
N THR A 114 0.67 -33.00 -8.84
CA THR A 114 -0.12 -33.82 -9.76
C THR A 114 0.73 -34.86 -10.53
N GLU A 115 2.04 -34.63 -10.70
CA GLU A 115 2.91 -35.56 -11.42
C GLU A 115 4.16 -35.96 -10.62
N SER A 116 4.33 -37.27 -10.44
CA SER A 116 5.61 -37.89 -10.07
C SER A 116 5.88 -39.09 -10.99
N PRO A 117 6.93 -39.09 -11.83
CA PRO A 117 7.94 -38.05 -12.11
C PRO A 117 7.50 -37.07 -13.22
N ILE A 118 8.02 -35.83 -13.16
CA ILE A 118 7.73 -34.75 -14.12
C ILE A 118 8.63 -34.93 -15.34
N THR A 119 8.13 -35.62 -16.36
CA THR A 119 8.90 -35.87 -17.60
C THR A 119 8.35 -35.16 -18.83
N ASP A 120 7.08 -34.72 -18.87
CA ASP A 120 6.48 -34.22 -20.11
C ASP A 120 5.74 -32.87 -19.97
N THR A 121 5.85 -32.06 -21.03
CA THR A 121 5.17 -30.78 -21.28
C THR A 121 3.63 -30.85 -21.25
N ASN A 122 3.07 -32.06 -21.12
CA ASN A 122 1.64 -32.36 -21.23
C ASN A 122 0.83 -31.91 -20.00
N SER A 123 1.41 -31.83 -18.81
CA SER A 123 0.72 -31.36 -17.60
C SER A 123 0.47 -29.85 -17.58
N PHE A 124 1.36 -29.04 -18.15
CA PHE A 124 1.10 -27.62 -18.42
C PHE A 124 -0.06 -27.44 -19.41
N LEU A 125 -0.09 -28.26 -20.46
CA LEU A 125 -1.18 -28.23 -21.46
C LEU A 125 -2.52 -28.71 -20.87
N ALA A 126 -2.51 -29.68 -19.95
CA ALA A 126 -3.72 -30.15 -19.25
C ALA A 126 -4.30 -29.12 -18.27
N LEU A 127 -3.45 -28.21 -17.75
CA LEU A 127 -3.86 -27.08 -16.92
C LEU A 127 -4.32 -25.87 -17.74
N ILE A 128 -3.82 -25.70 -18.97
CA ILE A 128 -4.24 -24.65 -19.91
C ILE A 128 -5.60 -24.98 -20.54
N ASN A 129 -5.89 -26.27 -20.78
CA ASN A 129 -7.16 -26.69 -21.34
C ASN A 129 -8.28 -26.79 -20.26
N PRO A 130 -9.54 -26.54 -20.63
CA PRO A 130 -10.68 -26.60 -19.70
C PRO A 130 -10.90 -28.04 -19.20
N SER A 131 -10.33 -28.33 -18.02
CA SER A 131 -10.37 -29.63 -17.35
C SER A 131 -10.94 -29.50 -15.92
N PRO A 132 -11.44 -30.61 -15.32
CA PRO A 132 -11.85 -30.61 -13.91
C PRO A 132 -10.72 -30.16 -12.97
N MET A 133 -9.48 -30.53 -13.29
CA MET A 133 -8.28 -30.16 -12.52
C MET A 133 -8.03 -28.65 -12.57
N ARG A 134 -8.26 -28.00 -13.73
CA ARG A 134 -8.17 -26.53 -13.86
C ARG A 134 -9.21 -25.83 -12.98
N CYS A 135 -10.42 -26.38 -12.86
CA CYS A 135 -11.45 -25.80 -11.99
C CYS A 135 -11.08 -25.88 -10.51
N LEU A 136 -10.54 -27.03 -10.07
CA LEU A 136 -10.04 -27.21 -8.71
C LEU A 136 -8.88 -26.25 -8.43
N TYR A 137 -7.92 -26.16 -9.35
CA TYR A 137 -6.80 -25.21 -9.28
C TYR A 137 -7.30 -23.76 -9.13
N LEU A 138 -8.21 -23.30 -10.00
CA LEU A 138 -8.75 -21.94 -9.95
C LEU A 138 -9.46 -21.66 -8.61
N ALA A 139 -10.23 -22.62 -8.09
CA ALA A 139 -10.91 -22.46 -6.81
C ALA A 139 -9.92 -22.32 -5.64
N VAL A 140 -8.89 -23.17 -5.58
CA VAL A 140 -7.86 -23.12 -4.53
C VAL A 140 -7.05 -21.83 -4.66
N ASN A 141 -6.60 -21.50 -5.86
CA ASN A 141 -5.79 -20.32 -6.12
C ASN A 141 -6.52 -19.02 -5.73
N LYS A 142 -7.77 -18.83 -6.19
CA LYS A 142 -8.53 -17.63 -5.82
C LYS A 142 -8.93 -17.63 -4.34
N GLY A 143 -9.10 -18.81 -3.72
CA GLY A 143 -9.24 -18.94 -2.27
C GLY A 143 -8.00 -18.42 -1.51
N ILE A 144 -6.80 -18.74 -1.96
CA ILE A 144 -5.54 -18.23 -1.39
C ILE A 144 -5.44 -16.72 -1.56
N CYS A 145 -5.80 -16.17 -2.73
CA CYS A 145 -5.83 -14.71 -2.94
C CYS A 145 -6.78 -14.00 -1.95
N ILE A 146 -7.97 -14.57 -1.70
CA ILE A 146 -8.93 -14.03 -0.72
C ILE A 146 -8.36 -14.10 0.70
N LEU A 147 -7.73 -15.22 1.06
CA LEU A 147 -7.09 -15.38 2.37
C LEU A 147 -5.99 -14.34 2.58
N LEU A 148 -5.13 -14.13 1.59
CA LEU A 148 -4.08 -13.11 1.63
C LEU A 148 -4.67 -11.70 1.74
N LEU A 149 -5.74 -11.41 1.00
CA LEU A 149 -6.46 -10.13 1.12
C LEU A 149 -6.91 -9.87 2.56
N VAL A 150 -7.53 -10.86 3.21
CA VAL A 150 -7.99 -10.74 4.61
C VAL A 150 -6.82 -10.57 5.57
N LEU A 151 -5.75 -11.35 5.40
CA LEU A 151 -4.56 -11.30 6.27
C LEU A 151 -3.87 -9.94 6.22
N PHE A 152 -3.69 -9.40 5.01
CA PHE A 152 -3.02 -8.11 4.79
C PHE A 152 -3.95 -6.90 4.91
N TRP A 153 -5.27 -7.11 5.08
CA TRP A 153 -6.26 -6.04 5.09
C TRP A 153 -5.91 -4.91 6.07
N ARG A 154 -5.41 -5.26 7.25
CA ARG A 154 -5.06 -4.29 8.31
C ARG A 154 -3.82 -3.46 7.99
N PHE A 155 -2.88 -3.99 7.20
CA PHE A 155 -1.61 -3.31 6.87
C PHE A 155 -1.75 -2.37 5.67
N MET A 156 -2.73 -2.60 4.80
CA MET A 156 -2.94 -1.83 3.57
C MET A 156 -3.07 -0.30 3.75
N PRO A 157 -3.76 0.24 4.78
CA PRO A 157 -3.89 1.68 4.96
C PRO A 157 -2.57 2.38 5.31
N GLU A 158 -1.56 1.68 5.82
CA GLU A 158 -0.28 2.30 6.19
C GLU A 158 0.47 2.87 4.97
N LEU A 159 0.24 2.28 3.78
CA LEU A 159 0.75 2.79 2.51
C LEU A 159 0.28 4.22 2.18
N GLN A 160 -0.79 4.69 2.82
CA GLN A 160 -1.30 6.05 2.67
C GLN A 160 -0.41 7.10 3.34
N LYS A 161 0.38 6.72 4.35
CA LYS A 161 1.20 7.64 5.14
C LYS A 161 2.44 8.10 4.39
N LEU A 162 2.96 7.28 3.48
CA LEU A 162 4.20 7.56 2.76
C LEU A 162 4.18 8.92 2.07
N HIS A 163 5.32 9.60 2.09
CA HIS A 163 5.51 10.87 1.40
C HIS A 163 5.56 10.72 -0.12
N ARG A 164 5.24 11.78 -0.88
CA ARG A 164 5.19 11.74 -2.36
C ARG A 164 6.48 11.19 -3.00
N LYS A 165 7.66 11.57 -2.48
CA LYS A 165 8.96 11.07 -2.98
C LYS A 165 9.10 9.56 -2.79
N GLN A 166 8.76 9.04 -1.61
CA GLN A 166 8.81 7.61 -1.30
C GLN A 166 7.79 6.82 -2.14
N ARG A 167 6.60 7.37 -2.39
CA ARG A 167 5.60 6.75 -3.28
C ARG A 167 6.09 6.62 -4.72
N VAL A 168 6.84 7.61 -5.22
CA VAL A 168 7.46 7.54 -6.57
C VAL A 168 8.49 6.41 -6.62
N VAL A 169 9.37 6.33 -5.62
CA VAL A 169 10.36 5.25 -5.52
C VAL A 169 9.66 3.89 -5.49
N LEU A 170 8.64 3.75 -4.65
CA LEU A 170 7.86 2.50 -4.54
C LEU A 170 7.15 2.12 -5.85
N LEU A 171 6.61 3.11 -6.58
CA LEU A 171 6.00 2.88 -7.89
C LEU A 171 7.05 2.38 -8.89
N CYS A 172 8.19 3.06 -8.99
CA CYS A 172 9.26 2.68 -9.91
C CYS A 172 9.79 1.28 -9.62
N THR A 173 10.07 0.96 -8.35
CA THR A 173 10.55 -0.38 -7.97
C THR A 173 9.51 -1.46 -8.28
N SER A 174 8.23 -1.20 -7.99
CA SER A 174 7.14 -2.15 -8.27
C SER A 174 6.94 -2.39 -9.76
N ILE A 175 7.01 -1.33 -10.59
CA ILE A 175 6.94 -1.45 -12.06
C ILE A 175 8.12 -2.26 -12.60
N SER A 176 9.34 -1.99 -12.13
CA SER A 176 10.53 -2.73 -12.56
C SER A 176 10.42 -4.22 -12.21
N VAL A 177 10.02 -4.55 -10.98
CA VAL A 177 9.81 -5.95 -10.58
C VAL A 177 8.71 -6.61 -11.41
N PHE A 178 7.62 -5.90 -11.66
CA PHE A 178 6.53 -6.42 -12.49
C PHE A 178 6.97 -6.70 -13.93
N ALA A 179 7.77 -5.82 -14.53
CA ALA A 179 8.32 -6.05 -15.87
C ALA A 179 9.22 -7.28 -15.91
N VAL A 180 10.13 -7.41 -14.93
CA VAL A 180 11.01 -8.59 -14.80
C VAL A 180 10.19 -9.87 -14.63
N LEU A 181 9.16 -9.85 -13.77
CA LEU A 181 8.26 -10.98 -13.56
C LEU A 181 7.59 -11.42 -14.86
N ASN A 182 7.02 -10.48 -15.63
CA ASN A 182 6.37 -10.79 -16.91
C ASN A 182 7.35 -11.33 -17.97
N ILE A 183 8.58 -10.81 -18.02
CA ILE A 183 9.62 -11.33 -18.92
C ILE A 183 9.99 -12.76 -18.52
N LEU A 184 10.17 -13.02 -17.22
CA LEU A 184 10.49 -14.34 -16.68
C LEU A 184 9.39 -15.36 -17.01
N ILE A 185 8.13 -14.96 -16.84
CA ILE A 185 6.95 -15.75 -17.22
C ILE A 185 6.95 -16.08 -18.72
N ALA A 186 7.18 -15.09 -19.57
CA ALA A 186 7.23 -15.29 -21.02
C ALA A 186 8.35 -16.27 -21.41
N LEU A 187 9.49 -16.20 -20.71
CA LEU A 187 10.60 -17.14 -20.90
C LEU A 187 10.24 -18.57 -20.46
N ILE A 188 9.53 -18.75 -19.34
CA ILE A 188 9.03 -20.07 -18.89
C ILE A 188 8.14 -20.71 -19.96
N MET A 189 7.26 -19.93 -20.61
CA MET A 189 6.39 -20.44 -21.67
C MET A 189 7.16 -20.83 -22.95
N SER A 190 8.41 -20.41 -23.10
CA SER A 190 9.21 -20.59 -24.32
C SER A 190 10.27 -21.70 -24.26
N GLN A 191 10.72 -22.15 -23.08
CA GLN A 191 11.78 -23.16 -22.95
C GLN A 191 11.55 -24.17 -21.81
N SER A 192 11.85 -25.45 -22.05
CA SER A 192 11.63 -26.54 -21.10
C SER A 192 12.94 -27.17 -20.60
N ILE A 193 13.35 -26.80 -19.37
CA ILE A 193 14.07 -27.67 -18.42
C ILE A 193 13.53 -27.33 -17.01
N LEU A 194 13.16 -28.34 -16.23
CA LEU A 194 12.56 -28.19 -14.88
C LEU A 194 13.42 -27.34 -13.93
N ALA A 195 14.75 -27.43 -14.01
CA ALA A 195 15.68 -26.63 -13.21
C ALA A 195 15.58 -25.12 -13.50
N MET A 196 15.29 -24.74 -14.75
CA MET A 196 15.10 -23.34 -15.14
C MET A 196 13.81 -22.77 -14.53
N GLN A 197 12.74 -23.57 -14.48
CA GLN A 197 11.47 -23.17 -13.86
C GLN A 197 11.62 -22.96 -12.35
N ASN A 198 12.32 -23.86 -11.66
CA ASN A 198 12.60 -23.72 -10.22
C ASN A 198 13.38 -22.44 -9.91
N ALA A 199 14.44 -22.15 -10.67
CA ALA A 199 15.26 -20.95 -10.46
C ALA A 199 14.46 -19.66 -10.67
N ILE A 200 13.60 -19.63 -11.70
CA ILE A 200 12.76 -18.48 -11.99
C ILE A 200 11.70 -18.28 -10.90
N MET A 201 11.11 -19.37 -10.39
CA MET A 201 10.15 -19.32 -9.29
C MET A 201 10.74 -18.70 -8.01
N PHE A 202 11.95 -19.13 -7.63
CA PHE A 202 12.68 -18.50 -6.53
C PHE A 202 12.93 -17.01 -6.79
N SER A 203 13.26 -16.64 -8.03
CA SER A 203 13.41 -15.24 -8.42
C SER A 203 12.10 -14.44 -8.29
N CYS A 204 10.96 -15.02 -8.66
CA CYS A 204 9.65 -14.38 -8.54
C CYS A 204 9.26 -14.16 -7.06
N PHE A 205 9.43 -15.18 -6.23
CA PHE A 205 9.19 -15.09 -4.79
C PHE A 205 10.10 -14.05 -4.14
N PHE A 206 11.40 -14.10 -4.45
CA PHE A 206 12.39 -13.17 -3.90
C PHE A 206 12.14 -11.73 -4.35
N SER A 207 11.69 -11.52 -5.59
CA SER A 207 11.34 -10.19 -6.09
C SER A 207 10.10 -9.62 -5.42
N CYS A 208 9.09 -10.45 -5.11
CA CYS A 208 7.93 -10.02 -4.32
C CYS A 208 8.34 -9.66 -2.88
N LEU A 209 9.16 -10.53 -2.25
CA LEU A 209 9.71 -10.28 -0.92
C LEU A 209 10.52 -8.98 -0.89
N CYS A 210 11.27 -8.67 -1.95
CA CYS A 210 11.99 -7.42 -2.09
C CYS A 210 11.04 -6.21 -2.09
N VAL A 211 9.93 -6.26 -2.83
CA VAL A 211 8.94 -5.17 -2.82
C VAL A 211 8.33 -4.99 -1.42
N PHE A 212 7.98 -6.06 -0.73
CA PHE A 212 7.49 -5.98 0.65
C PHE A 212 8.55 -5.44 1.62
N ALA A 213 9.82 -5.82 1.46
CA ALA A 213 10.92 -5.30 2.26
C ALA A 213 11.13 -3.80 2.01
N VAL A 214 11.06 -3.33 0.75
CA VAL A 214 11.13 -1.90 0.44
C VAL A 214 9.96 -1.16 1.09
N ILE A 215 8.73 -1.70 1.04
CA ILE A 215 7.57 -1.10 1.72
C ILE A 215 7.84 -0.99 3.22
N ALA A 216 8.29 -2.07 3.87
CA ALA A 216 8.58 -2.08 5.30
C ALA A 216 9.66 -1.06 5.68
N LEU A 217 10.75 -0.99 4.91
CA LEU A 217 11.82 -0.01 5.13
C LEU A 217 11.34 1.44 4.99
N LEU A 218 10.49 1.70 3.99
CA LEU A 218 9.91 3.04 3.80
C LEU A 218 8.99 3.42 4.96
N LEU A 219 8.15 2.49 5.45
CA LEU A 219 7.27 2.72 6.60
C LEU A 219 8.05 2.95 7.90
N ILE A 220 9.08 2.15 8.16
CA ILE A 220 9.96 2.32 9.34
C ILE A 220 10.68 3.67 9.28
N ASN A 221 11.21 4.04 8.11
CA ASN A 221 11.90 5.31 7.94
C ASN A 221 10.95 6.50 8.13
N ASP A 222 9.70 6.42 7.68
CA ASP A 222 8.72 7.49 7.86
C ASP A 222 8.39 7.69 9.36
N ASN A 223 8.09 6.61 10.08
CA ASN A 223 7.84 6.64 11.52
C ASN A 223 9.07 7.20 12.29
N TYR A 224 10.29 6.83 11.87
CA TYR A 224 11.51 7.34 12.48
C TYR A 224 11.70 8.85 12.26
N GLN A 225 11.36 9.37 11.08
CA GLN A 225 11.41 10.81 10.82
C GLN A 225 10.36 11.57 11.65
N GLU A 226 9.15 11.04 11.78
CA GLU A 226 8.09 11.64 12.61
C GLU A 226 8.50 11.70 14.09
N GLU A 227 9.05 10.62 14.64
CA GLU A 227 9.56 10.58 16.02
C GLU A 227 10.68 11.58 16.24
N LYS A 228 11.63 11.67 15.30
CA LYS A 228 12.73 12.63 15.37
C LYS A 228 12.23 14.07 15.37
N GLN A 229 11.31 14.42 14.47
CA GLN A 229 10.71 15.76 14.40
C GLN A 229 9.95 16.10 15.70
N LYS A 230 9.21 15.14 16.25
CA LYS A 230 8.50 15.33 17.53
C LYS A 230 9.47 15.57 18.69
N ALA A 231 10.57 14.82 18.74
CA ALA A 231 11.60 15.01 19.76
C ALA A 231 12.28 16.38 19.66
N GLU A 232 12.60 16.83 18.44
CA GLU A 232 13.16 18.17 18.19
C GLU A 232 12.19 19.27 18.60
N LEU A 233 10.91 19.17 18.24
CA LEU A 233 9.87 20.14 18.65
C LEU A 233 9.69 20.21 20.16
N LEU A 234 9.66 19.07 20.85
CA LEU A 234 9.58 19.02 22.32
C LEU A 234 10.80 19.68 22.96
N ARG A 235 12.00 19.46 22.41
CA ARG A 235 13.23 20.09 22.89
C ARG A 235 13.19 21.62 22.71
N SER A 236 12.80 22.10 21.54
CA SER A 236 12.67 23.55 21.29
C SER A 236 11.59 24.19 22.18
N THR A 237 10.46 23.51 22.39
CA THR A 237 9.38 23.99 23.27
C THR A 237 9.86 24.09 24.72
N ASN A 238 10.58 23.09 25.24
CA ASN A 238 11.14 23.14 26.59
C ASN A 238 12.14 24.28 26.77
N GLN A 239 12.97 24.55 25.74
CA GLN A 239 13.90 25.68 25.77
C GLN A 239 13.16 27.03 25.82
N LEU A 240 12.12 27.20 25.00
CA LEU A 240 11.31 28.41 24.99
C LEU A 240 10.57 28.62 26.32
N ILE A 241 10.04 27.54 26.92
CA ILE A 241 9.42 27.59 28.24
C ILE A 241 10.44 28.04 29.30
N ALA A 242 11.64 27.46 29.30
CA ALA A 242 12.69 27.83 30.26
C ALA A 242 13.10 29.31 30.14
N LEU A 243 13.26 29.81 28.92
CA LEU A 243 13.55 31.22 28.66
C LEU A 243 12.42 32.13 29.14
N ASN A 244 11.16 31.79 28.83
CA ASN A 244 10.00 32.54 29.28
C ASN A 244 9.91 32.60 30.82
N TYR A 245 10.18 31.48 31.51
CA TYR A 245 10.25 31.47 32.98
C TYR A 245 11.35 32.39 33.53
N GLN A 246 12.53 32.42 32.91
CA GLN A 246 13.62 33.31 33.31
C GLN A 246 13.24 34.78 33.13
N GLU A 247 12.61 35.13 32.02
CA GLU A 247 12.17 36.49 31.72
C GLU A 247 11.06 36.95 32.69
N LEU A 248 10.08 36.09 32.96
CA LEU A 248 9.03 36.34 33.97
C LEU A 248 9.63 36.57 35.36
N TYR A 249 10.63 35.77 35.74
CA TYR A 249 11.30 35.92 37.04
C TYR A 249 12.08 37.22 37.14
N ALA A 250 12.82 37.59 36.09
CA ALA A 250 13.55 38.85 36.01
C ALA A 250 12.60 40.05 36.12
N ASN A 251 11.48 40.03 35.38
CA ASN A 251 10.48 41.09 35.39
C ASN A 251 9.80 41.22 36.77
N ARG A 252 9.43 40.09 37.41
CA ARG A 252 8.90 40.12 38.78
C ARG A 252 9.87 40.73 39.78
N LYS A 253 11.15 40.39 39.69
CA LYS A 253 12.19 40.95 40.57
C LYS A 253 12.37 42.45 40.35
N GLU A 254 12.28 42.90 39.11
CA GLU A 254 12.35 44.32 38.77
C GLU A 254 11.15 45.10 39.30
N ILE A 255 9.93 44.58 39.12
CA ILE A 255 8.71 45.17 39.68
C ILE A 255 8.79 45.27 41.20
N ALA A 256 9.24 44.20 41.88
CA ALA A 256 9.40 44.20 43.33
C ALA A 256 10.40 45.27 43.82
N ARG A 257 11.51 45.46 43.10
CA ARG A 257 12.45 46.57 43.39
C ARG A 257 11.80 47.93 43.21
N ARG A 258 11.11 48.18 42.09
CA ARG A 258 10.42 49.46 41.87
C ARG A 258 9.41 49.77 42.97
N ILE A 259 8.62 48.78 43.39
CA ILE A 259 7.65 48.94 44.49
C ILE A 259 8.36 49.27 45.80
N HIS A 260 9.44 48.55 46.12
CA HIS A 260 10.24 48.81 47.31
C HIS A 260 10.79 50.24 47.33
N ASP A 261 11.39 50.69 46.22
CA ASP A 261 11.96 52.02 46.09
C ASP A 261 10.88 53.11 46.19
N PHE A 262 9.71 52.88 45.56
CA PHE A 262 8.56 53.79 45.64
C PHE A 262 8.06 53.96 47.07
N ASN A 263 7.93 52.85 47.82
CA ASN A 263 7.55 52.89 49.24
C ASN A 263 8.58 53.64 50.09
N HIS A 264 9.88 53.48 49.79
CA HIS A 264 10.92 54.21 50.50
C HIS A 264 10.83 55.72 50.24
N HIS A 265 10.52 56.12 49.01
CA HIS A 265 10.29 57.53 48.69
C HIS A 265 9.06 58.12 49.39
N ILE A 266 7.94 57.38 49.46
CA ILE A 266 6.74 57.84 50.18
C ILE A 266 7.04 58.05 51.67
N LYS A 267 7.71 57.10 52.32
CA LYS A 267 8.11 57.25 53.74
C LYS A 267 9.00 58.46 53.96
N ALA A 268 9.95 58.71 53.06
CA ALA A 268 10.82 59.88 53.17
C ALA A 268 10.01 61.19 53.06
N LEU A 269 9.04 61.25 52.14
CA LEU A 269 8.14 62.40 52.02
C LEU A 269 7.25 62.59 53.26
N GLU A 270 6.76 61.50 53.85
CA GLU A 270 5.93 61.54 55.06
C GLU A 270 6.73 62.04 56.28
N VAL A 271 8.01 61.65 56.40
CA VAL A 271 8.93 62.18 57.42
C VAL A 271 9.21 63.66 57.20
N LEU A 272 9.43 64.08 55.96
CA LEU A 272 9.66 65.50 55.65
C LEU A 272 8.40 66.34 55.94
N ALA A 273 7.22 65.88 55.54
CA ALA A 273 5.95 66.56 55.80
C ALA A 273 5.60 66.63 57.29
N SER A 274 5.96 65.61 58.08
CA SER A 274 5.77 65.63 59.53
C SER A 274 6.77 66.54 60.25
N GLN A 275 7.97 66.73 59.70
CA GLN A 275 8.92 67.75 60.18
C GLN A 275 8.43 69.17 59.88
N GLU A 276 7.86 69.40 58.70
CA GLU A 276 7.34 70.71 58.27
C GLU A 276 6.06 71.14 59.03
N HIS A 277 5.34 70.21 59.66
CA HIS A 277 4.21 70.49 60.55
C HIS A 277 4.60 70.67 62.03
N ALA A 278 5.86 70.43 62.40
CA ALA A 278 6.35 70.56 63.77
C ALA A 278 7.06 71.91 64.04
N ASP A 279 7.30 72.70 62.99
CA ASP A 279 7.76 74.10 63.00
C ASP A 279 6.58 75.08 62.81
#